data_AF-A0A2G5ZF36-F1
#
_entry.id   AF-A0A2G5ZF36-F1
#
_cell.length_a   1.000
_cell.length_b   1.000
_cell.length_c   1.000
_cell.angle_alpha   90.00
_cell.angle_beta   90.00
_cell.angle_gamma   90.00
#
_symmetry.space_group_name_H-M   'P 1'
#
loop_
_entity.id
_entity.type
_entity.pdbx_description
1 polymer ?
#
loop_
_entity_poly.entity_id
_entity_poly.type
_entity_poly.pdbx_seq_one_letter_code
_entity_poly.pdbx_strand_id
1 'polypeptide(L)'
;MKHLLLYISGACFAFTFSTIVYSLFRFLGIYPPLTENMTLSMLVISIIITILIFLSHQLPIENPILMYVLEVSCVMTVMIVAGAFFNLYPFGLYNVVTAVLVGLIAYGSVIVLIYLNNKADELKINHMILQRRSQDANNH
;
A
#
# COMPACT_ATOMS: atom_id res chain seq x y z
N MET A 1 9.49 16.23 -1.33
CA MET A 1 9.05 15.88 0.05
C MET A 1 7.64 15.29 0.10
N LYS A 2 6.61 15.89 -0.53
CA LYS A 2 5.23 15.36 -0.49
C LYS A 2 5.09 13.89 -0.94
N HIS A 3 5.72 13.52 -2.05
CA HIS A 3 5.70 12.13 -2.53
C HIS A 3 6.31 11.15 -1.51
N LEU A 4 7.48 11.49 -0.95
CA LEU A 4 8.15 10.64 0.04
C LEU A 4 7.29 10.43 1.30
N LEU A 5 6.63 11.48 1.78
CA LEU A 5 5.72 11.40 2.94
C LEU A 5 4.49 10.53 2.64
N LEU A 6 3.98 10.58 1.40
CA LEU A 6 2.87 9.77 0.90
C LEU A 6 3.23 8.27 0.76
N TYR A 7 4.46 7.95 0.36
CA TYR A 7 4.94 6.56 0.36
C TYR A 7 5.20 6.03 1.77
N ILE A 8 5.78 6.85 2.66
CA ILE A 8 5.95 6.46 4.07
C ILE A 8 4.60 6.22 4.74
N SER A 9 3.62 7.11 4.54
CA SER A 9 2.27 6.91 5.08
C SER A 9 1.60 5.69 4.46
N GLY A 10 1.84 5.42 3.17
CA GLY A 10 1.42 4.18 2.50
C GLY A 10 2.00 2.92 3.14
N ALA A 11 3.29 2.89 3.45
CA ALA A 11 3.93 1.75 4.13
C ALA A 11 3.35 1.52 5.53
N CYS A 12 3.17 2.59 6.31
CA CYS A 12 2.55 2.52 7.63
C CYS A 12 1.10 2.04 7.54
N PHE A 13 0.34 2.53 6.57
CA PHE A 13 -1.05 2.15 6.37
C PHE A 13 -1.18 0.68 5.95
N ALA A 14 -0.34 0.23 5.01
CA ALA A 14 -0.25 -1.18 4.62
C ALA A 14 0.10 -2.09 5.80
N PHE A 15 1.05 -1.69 6.64
CA PHE A 15 1.43 -2.44 7.83
C PHE A 15 0.28 -2.52 8.85
N THR A 16 -0.36 -1.39 9.18
CA THR A 16 -1.50 -1.35 10.10
C THR A 16 -2.65 -2.19 9.57
N PHE A 17 -3.00 -2.04 8.29
CA PHE A 17 -4.08 -2.78 7.66
C PHE A 17 -3.79 -4.29 7.64
N SER A 18 -2.57 -4.69 7.27
CA SER A 18 -2.13 -6.09 7.30
C SER A 18 -2.22 -6.69 8.71
N THR A 19 -1.86 -5.91 9.74
CA THR A 19 -1.93 -6.34 11.14
C THR A 19 -3.38 -6.51 11.61
N ILE A 20 -4.28 -5.61 11.21
CA ILE A 20 -5.72 -5.71 11.50
C ILE A 20 -6.30 -6.97 10.85
N VAL A 21 -6.00 -7.18 9.56
CA VAL A 21 -6.48 -8.35 8.82
C VAL A 21 -5.93 -9.64 9.44
N TYR A 22 -4.64 -9.70 9.77
CA TYR A 22 -4.06 -10.85 10.47
C TYR A 22 -4.75 -11.11 11.82
N SER A 23 -5.03 -10.05 12.59
CA SER A 23 -5.73 -10.17 13.87
C SER A 23 -7.15 -10.71 13.71
N LEU A 24 -7.84 -10.32 12.63
CA LEU A 24 -9.16 -10.86 12.28
C LEU A 24 -9.08 -12.37 11.96
N PHE A 25 -8.10 -12.78 11.16
CA PHE A 25 -7.88 -14.20 10.85
C PHE A 25 -7.46 -15.02 12.08
N ARG A 26 -6.70 -14.42 13.00
CA ARG A 26 -6.40 -15.02 14.30
C ARG A 26 -7.67 -15.19 15.14
N PHE A 27 -8.56 -14.19 15.15
CA PHE A 27 -9.84 -14.29 15.85
C PHE A 27 -10.72 -15.42 15.28
N LEU A 28 -10.64 -15.67 13.98
CA LEU A 28 -11.27 -16.80 13.29
C LEU A 28 -10.55 -18.15 13.52
N GLY A 29 -9.45 -18.17 14.26
CA GLY A 29 -8.66 -19.37 14.56
C GLY A 29 -7.84 -19.91 13.38
N ILE A 30 -7.66 -19.13 12.32
CA ILE A 30 -6.95 -19.55 11.09
C ILE A 30 -5.44 -19.39 11.22
N TYR A 31 -4.96 -18.37 11.95
CA TYR A 31 -3.53 -18.08 12.11
C TYR A 31 -3.02 -18.21 13.55
N PRO A 32 -1.72 -18.55 13.72
CA PRO A 32 -1.07 -18.60 15.03
C PRO A 32 -0.97 -17.22 15.68
N PRO A 33 -0.69 -17.15 17.01
CA PRO A 33 -0.48 -15.88 17.69
C PRO A 33 0.66 -15.08 17.03
N LEU A 34 0.42 -13.77 16.87
CA LEU A 34 1.40 -12.86 16.27
C LEU A 34 2.61 -12.74 17.22
N THR A 35 3.77 -13.19 16.75
CA THR A 35 5.04 -13.07 17.49
C THR A 35 5.75 -11.77 17.14
N GLU A 36 6.67 -11.33 18.01
CA GLU A 36 7.50 -10.14 17.76
C GLU A 36 8.28 -10.26 16.44
N ASN A 37 8.84 -11.44 16.17
CA ASN A 37 9.57 -11.74 14.93
C ASN A 37 8.69 -11.61 13.69
N MET A 38 7.45 -12.14 13.74
CA MET A 38 6.50 -12.01 12.63
C MET A 38 6.11 -10.56 12.36
N THR A 39 5.95 -9.77 13.43
CA THR A 39 5.60 -8.35 13.33
C THR A 39 6.74 -7.56 12.68
N LEU A 40 7.99 -7.82 13.07
CA LEU A 40 9.18 -7.25 12.42
C LEU A 40 9.26 -7.65 10.95
N SER A 41 9.04 -8.93 10.62
CA SER A 41 9.04 -9.38 9.23
C SER A 41 7.94 -8.70 8.40
N MET A 42 6.72 -8.54 8.93
CA MET A 42 5.63 -7.83 8.25
C MET A 42 5.98 -6.36 7.97
N LEU A 43 6.65 -5.70 8.91
CA LEU A 43 7.11 -4.32 8.74
C LEU A 43 8.17 -4.22 7.63
N VAL A 44 9.17 -5.12 7.65
CA VAL A 44 10.21 -5.18 6.62
C VAL A 44 9.62 -5.45 5.24
N ILE A 45 8.68 -6.40 5.13
CA ILE A 45 7.98 -6.72 3.89
C ILE A 45 7.21 -5.49 3.36
N SER A 46 6.49 -4.79 4.25
CA SER A 46 5.73 -3.59 3.87
C SER A 46 6.64 -2.48 3.34
N ILE A 47 7.81 -2.29 3.95
CA ILE A 47 8.82 -1.34 3.48
C ILE A 47 9.36 -1.75 2.10
N ILE A 48 9.73 -3.03 1.92
CA ILE A 48 10.26 -3.54 0.65
C ILE A 48 9.24 -3.35 -0.49
N ILE A 49 7.98 -3.72 -0.26
CA ILE A 49 6.90 -3.53 -1.24
C ILE A 49 6.75 -2.05 -1.60
N THR A 50 6.76 -1.16 -0.61
CA THR A 50 6.62 0.28 -0.85
C THR A 50 7.80 0.84 -1.66
N ILE A 51 9.03 0.39 -1.38
CA ILE A 51 10.22 0.79 -2.15
C ILE A 51 10.11 0.29 -3.59
N LEU A 52 9.64 -0.94 -3.81
CA LEU A 52 9.47 -1.50 -5.15
C LEU A 52 8.37 -0.79 -5.95
N ILE A 53 7.26 -0.42 -5.30
CA ILE A 53 6.20 0.40 -5.91
C ILE A 53 6.76 1.78 -6.27
N PHE A 54 7.50 2.40 -5.35
CA PHE A 54 8.15 3.69 -5.62
C PHE A 54 9.11 3.61 -6.81
N LEU A 55 9.91 2.55 -6.90
CA LEU A 55 10.83 2.34 -8.02
C LEU A 55 10.07 2.09 -9.34
N SER A 56 8.96 1.35 -9.26
CA SER A 56 8.09 1.09 -10.41
C SER A 56 7.47 2.38 -10.96
N HIS A 57 7.11 3.34 -10.10
CA HIS A 57 6.63 4.67 -10.50
C HIS A 57 7.69 5.56 -11.15
N GLN A 58 8.98 5.24 -11.03
CA GLN A 58 10.03 5.93 -11.77
C GLN A 58 10.23 5.37 -13.18
N LEU A 59 9.66 4.19 -13.49
CA LEU A 59 9.72 3.64 -14.83
C LEU A 59 8.78 4.43 -15.75
N PRO A 60 9.24 4.85 -16.94
CA PRO A 60 8.42 5.58 -17.91
C PRO A 60 7.46 4.61 -18.63
N ILE A 61 6.50 4.05 -17.89
CA ILE A 61 5.45 3.18 -18.42
C ILE A 61 4.23 4.05 -18.74
N GLU A 62 3.96 4.27 -20.03
CA GLU A 62 2.85 5.12 -20.48
C GLU A 62 1.47 4.48 -20.23
N ASN A 63 1.42 3.15 -20.09
CA ASN A 63 0.17 2.41 -19.91
C ASN A 63 -0.16 2.18 -18.42
N PRO A 64 -1.21 2.84 -17.87
CA PRO A 64 -1.55 2.71 -16.44
C PRO A 64 -1.98 1.29 -16.07
N ILE A 65 -2.61 0.55 -16.99
CA ILE A 65 -3.01 -0.85 -16.78
C ILE A 65 -1.77 -1.73 -16.59
N LEU A 66 -0.73 -1.51 -17.41
CA LEU A 66 0.50 -2.29 -17.34
C LEU A 66 1.25 -2.03 -16.03
N MET A 67 1.19 -0.79 -15.55
CA MET A 67 1.73 -0.40 -14.25
C MET A 67 1.02 -1.12 -13.09
N TYR A 68 -0.33 -1.16 -13.07
CA TYR A 68 -1.07 -1.90 -12.05
C TYR A 68 -0.76 -3.41 -12.06
N VAL A 69 -0.65 -4.01 -13.25
CA VAL A 69 -0.28 -5.43 -13.37
C VAL A 69 1.11 -5.68 -12.81
N LEU A 70 2.07 -4.77 -13.08
CA LEU A 70 3.42 -4.85 -12.55
C LEU A 70 3.43 -4.75 -11.02
N GLU A 71 2.72 -3.78 -10.45
CA GLU A 71 2.63 -3.61 -8.99
C GLU A 71 1.97 -4.80 -8.31
N VAL A 72 0.86 -5.31 -8.86
CA VAL A 72 0.20 -6.53 -8.36
C VAL A 72 1.15 -7.72 -8.42
N SER A 73 1.83 -7.93 -9.55
CA SER A 73 2.81 -9.01 -9.69
C SER A 73 3.95 -8.88 -8.68
N CYS A 74 4.40 -7.65 -8.40
CA CYS A 74 5.44 -7.37 -7.43
C CYS A 74 4.99 -7.75 -6.01
N VAL A 75 3.79 -7.32 -5.59
CA VAL A 75 3.22 -7.69 -4.28
C VAL A 75 3.13 -9.21 -4.15
N MET A 76 2.64 -9.89 -5.18
CA MET A 76 2.55 -11.36 -5.21
C MET A 76 3.93 -12.01 -5.02
N THR A 77 4.92 -11.60 -5.81
CA THR A 77 6.27 -12.15 -5.75
C THR A 77 6.92 -11.90 -4.40
N VAL A 78 6.81 -10.68 -3.86
CA VAL A 78 7.40 -10.35 -2.55
C VAL A 78 6.73 -11.15 -1.44
N MET A 79 5.41 -11.31 -1.46
CA MET A 79 4.72 -12.13 -0.45
C MET A 79 5.16 -13.59 -0.49
N ILE A 80 5.33 -14.17 -1.69
CA ILE A 80 5.79 -15.55 -1.85
C ILE A 80 7.26 -15.69 -1.40
N VAL A 81 8.15 -14.82 -1.89
CA VAL A 81 9.59 -14.89 -1.61
C VAL A 81 9.89 -14.57 -0.15
N ALA A 82 9.27 -13.55 0.42
CA ALA A 82 9.45 -13.20 1.82
C ALA A 82 8.79 -14.21 2.75
N GLY A 83 7.60 -14.70 2.40
CA GLY A 83 6.95 -15.79 3.14
C GLY A 83 7.82 -17.04 3.18
N ALA A 84 8.48 -17.35 2.08
CA ALA A 84 9.46 -18.43 1.97
C ALA A 84 10.71 -18.20 2.81
N PHE A 85 11.30 -17.02 2.70
CA PHE A 85 12.57 -16.69 3.35
C PHE A 85 12.46 -16.58 4.87
N PHE A 86 11.38 -15.96 5.35
CA PHE A 86 11.13 -15.74 6.77
C PHE A 86 10.28 -16.83 7.43
N ASN A 87 9.85 -17.85 6.66
CA ASN A 87 9.04 -18.96 7.15
C ASN A 87 7.75 -18.49 7.87
N LEU A 88 7.09 -17.44 7.33
CA LEU A 88 5.94 -16.79 7.98
C LEU A 88 4.71 -17.70 8.06
N TYR A 89 4.59 -18.66 7.16
CA TYR A 89 3.46 -19.56 7.09
C TYR A 89 3.92 -20.93 6.59
N PRO A 90 3.25 -22.02 6.99
CA PRO A 90 3.49 -23.32 6.39
C PRO A 90 3.23 -23.22 4.89
N PHE A 91 4.12 -23.76 4.05
CA PHE A 91 4.00 -23.83 2.58
C PHE A 91 2.87 -24.76 2.10
N GLY A 92 1.69 -24.60 2.66
CA GLY A 92 0.45 -25.11 2.11
C GLY A 92 -0.09 -24.12 1.08
N LEU A 93 -0.61 -24.66 -0.03
CA LEU A 93 -1.24 -23.89 -1.10
C LEU A 93 -2.31 -22.93 -0.55
N TYR A 94 -3.09 -23.38 0.43
CA TYR A 94 -4.09 -22.57 1.14
C TYR A 94 -3.49 -21.33 1.82
N ASN A 95 -2.42 -21.51 2.60
CA ASN A 95 -1.78 -20.43 3.36
C ASN A 95 -1.08 -19.41 2.46
N VAL A 96 -0.45 -19.89 1.38
CA VAL A 96 0.18 -19.03 0.38
C VAL A 96 -0.88 -18.16 -0.28
N VAL A 97 -1.99 -18.76 -0.72
CA VAL A 97 -3.08 -18.03 -1.37
C VAL A 97 -3.70 -17.02 -0.40
N THR A 98 -3.98 -17.38 0.85
CA THR A 98 -4.53 -16.43 1.83
C THR A 98 -3.54 -15.31 2.16
N ALA A 99 -2.25 -15.60 2.33
CA ALA A 99 -1.23 -14.57 2.59
C ALA A 99 -1.16 -13.58 1.42
N VAL A 100 -1.10 -14.08 0.20
CA VAL A 100 -1.13 -13.27 -1.02
C VAL A 100 -2.39 -12.41 -1.10
N LEU A 101 -3.56 -12.98 -0.79
CA LEU A 101 -4.83 -12.27 -0.83
C LEU A 101 -4.85 -11.11 0.17
N VAL A 102 -4.32 -11.33 1.38
CA VAL A 102 -4.14 -10.27 2.38
C VAL A 102 -3.20 -9.17 1.87
N GLY A 103 -2.08 -9.54 1.23
CA GLY A 103 -1.14 -8.60 0.62
C GLY A 103 -1.80 -7.75 -0.47
N LEU A 104 -2.63 -8.36 -1.32
CA LEU A 104 -3.38 -7.64 -2.36
C LEU A 104 -4.41 -6.67 -1.78
N ILE A 105 -5.13 -7.06 -0.72
CA ILE A 105 -6.09 -6.16 -0.06
C ILE A 105 -5.34 -4.98 0.58
N ALA A 106 -4.20 -5.24 1.24
CA ALA A 106 -3.36 -4.18 1.81
C ALA A 106 -2.87 -3.22 0.72
N TYR A 107 -2.41 -3.73 -0.42
CA TYR A 107 -2.02 -2.92 -1.57
C TYR A 107 -3.19 -2.08 -2.12
N GLY A 108 -4.38 -2.68 -2.28
CA GLY A 108 -5.58 -1.95 -2.69
C GLY A 108 -5.91 -0.80 -1.73
N SER A 109 -5.73 -1.01 -0.43
CA SER A 109 -5.94 0.03 0.59
C SER A 109 -4.98 1.22 0.43
N VAL A 110 -3.73 0.95 0.03
CA VAL A 110 -2.73 2.00 -0.26
C VAL A 110 -3.11 2.76 -1.52
N ILE A 111 -3.52 2.09 -2.60
CA ILE A 111 -3.98 2.78 -3.82
C ILE A 111 -5.15 3.71 -3.50
N VAL A 112 -6.12 3.23 -2.72
CA VAL A 112 -7.28 4.05 -2.32
C VAL A 112 -6.82 5.28 -1.53
N LEU A 113 -5.86 5.13 -0.61
CA LEU A 113 -5.29 6.26 0.14
C LEU A 113 -4.60 7.27 -0.78
N ILE A 114 -3.82 6.80 -1.77
CA ILE A 114 -3.15 7.66 -2.75
C ILE A 114 -4.18 8.40 -3.61
N TYR A 115 -5.21 7.70 -4.09
CA TYR A 115 -6.28 8.28 -4.87
C TYR A 115 -7.05 9.36 -4.09
N LEU A 116 -7.40 9.09 -2.84
CA LEU A 116 -8.08 10.05 -1.97
C LEU A 116 -7.21 11.29 -1.70
N ASN A 117 -5.91 11.12 -1.48
CA ASN A 117 -4.98 12.25 -1.30
C ASN A 117 -4.88 13.09 -2.58
N ASN A 118 -4.76 12.47 -3.75
CA ASN A 118 -4.70 13.19 -5.02
C ASN A 118 -5.97 14.00 -5.26
N LYS A 119 -7.15 13.41 -5.02
CA LYS A 119 -8.44 14.14 -5.12
C LYS A 119 -8.55 15.30 -4.13
N ALA A 120 -8.06 15.11 -2.89
CA ALA A 120 -8.07 16.15 -1.88
C ALA A 120 -7.16 17.34 -2.27
N ASP A 121 -6.00 17.05 -2.87
CA ASP A 121 -5.10 18.07 -3.40
C ASP A 121 -5.70 18.81 -4.61
N GLU A 122 -6.38 18.10 -5.53
CA GLU A 122 -7.12 18.73 -6.64
C GLU A 122 -8.20 19.71 -6.14
N LEU A 123 -9.00 19.29 -5.15
CA LEU A 123 -10.02 20.12 -4.52
C LEU A 123 -9.42 21.37 -3.87
N LYS A 124 -8.31 21.23 -3.15
CA LYS A 124 -7.60 22.37 -2.54
C LYS A 124 -7.09 23.37 -3.57
N ILE A 125 -6.51 22.88 -4.67
CA ILE A 125 -6.03 23.74 -5.76
C ILE A 125 -7.21 24.49 -6.39
N ASN A 126 -8.32 23.80 -6.65
CA ASN A 126 -9.49 24.41 -7.26
C ASN A 126 -10.10 25.50 -6.37
N HIS A 127 -10.17 25.25 -5.05
CA HIS A 127 -10.58 26.26 -4.07
C HIS A 127 -9.63 27.46 -4.01
N MET A 128 -8.32 27.25 -4.06
CA MET A 128 -7.33 28.34 -4.09
C MET A 128 -7.45 29.20 -5.36
N ILE A 129 -7.72 28.59 -6.52
CA ILE A 129 -7.93 29.32 -7.78
C ILE A 129 -9.23 30.14 -7.72
N LEU A 130 -10.32 29.55 -7.19
CA LEU A 130 -11.59 30.24 -6.97
C LEU A 130 -11.43 31.43 -6.02
N GLN A 131 -10.71 31.27 -4.91
CA GLN A 131 -10.43 32.36 -3.97
C GLN A 131 -9.61 33.47 -4.63
N ARG A 132 -8.55 33.15 -5.38
CA ARG A 132 -7.76 34.16 -6.11
C ARG A 132 -8.59 34.91 -7.15
N ARG A 133 -9.41 34.21 -7.95
CA ARG A 133 -10.31 34.86 -8.92
C ARG A 133 -11.33 35.79 -8.25
N SER A 134 -11.87 35.39 -7.09
CA SER A 134 -12.78 36.27 -6.34
C SER A 134 -12.09 37.50 -5.77
N GLN A 135 -10.80 37.40 -5.45
CA GLN A 135 -10.00 38.53 -4.94
C GLN A 135 -9.63 39.51 -6.06
N ASP A 136 -9.25 39.01 -7.24
CA ASP A 136 -8.96 39.83 -8.42
C ASP A 136 -10.22 40.55 -8.94
N ALA A 137 -11.39 39.90 -8.86
CA ALA A 137 -12.67 40.51 -9.24
C ALA A 137 -13.16 41.60 -8.27
N ASN A 138 -12.64 41.65 -7.03
CA ASN A 138 -13.03 42.61 -6.00
C ASN A 138 -12.05 43.81 -5.91
N ASN A 139 -10.95 43.78 -6.67
CA ASN A 139 -9.93 44.84 -6.76
C ASN A 139 -10.07 45.69 -8.05
N HIS A 140 -11.17 45.51 -8.79
CA HIS A 140 -11.60 46.31 -9.94
C HIS A 140 -12.94 46.98 -9.64
#